data_AF-A0A1V6HYN6-F1
#
_entry.id   AF-A0A1V6HYN6-F1
#
_cell.length_a   1.000
_cell.length_b   1.000
_cell.length_c   1.000
_cell.angle_alpha   90.00
_cell.angle_beta   90.00
_cell.angle_gamma   90.00
#
_symmetry.space_group_name_H-M   'P 1'
#
loop_
_entity.id
_entity.type
_entity.pdbx_description
1 polymer ?
#
loop_
_entity_poly.entity_id
_entity_poly.type
_entity_poly.pdbx_seq_one_letter_code
_entity_poly.pdbx_strand_id
1 'polypeptide(L)' 'MYEYGKTSLINNQARVYKGGSWKDRAYFLSPGTRRFLDEELATDYIGFRCAMTRVGAPVNYGTKTK' A
#
# COMPACT_ATOMS: atom_id res chain seq x y z
N MET A 1 7.69 36.29 14.38
CA MET A 1 8.43 35.77 13.22
C MET A 1 7.77 34.46 12.83
N TYR A 2 7.16 34.38 11.66
CA TYR A 2 6.34 33.22 11.27
C TYR A 2 7.23 31.99 11.07
N GLU A 3 6.83 30.88 11.67
CA GLU A 3 7.56 29.63 11.67
C GLU A 3 7.26 28.84 10.40
N TYR A 4 7.94 29.22 9.31
CA TYR A 4 7.89 28.50 8.05
C TYR A 4 8.58 27.13 8.22
N GLY A 5 7.80 26.04 8.19
CA GLY A 5 8.32 24.66 8.10
C GLY A 5 8.01 23.71 9.26
N LYS A 6 7.32 24.15 10.34
CA LYS A 6 6.96 23.23 11.44
C LYS A 6 5.77 22.30 11.17
N THR A 7 4.89 22.65 10.24
CA THR A 7 3.72 21.83 9.87
C THR A 7 3.72 21.61 8.36
N SER A 8 4.29 20.49 7.90
CA SER A 8 4.03 20.05 6.53
C SER A 8 2.56 19.60 6.44
N LEU A 9 1.84 19.96 5.37
CA LEU A 9 0.54 19.36 5.04
C LEU A 9 0.64 17.86 4.69
N ILE A 10 1.83 17.27 4.83
CA ILE A 10 2.12 15.87 4.64
C ILE A 10 1.73 15.15 5.94
N ASN A 11 0.50 14.63 5.97
CA ASN A 11 0.00 13.77 7.04
C ASN A 11 0.01 12.30 6.59
N ASN A 12 0.07 11.37 7.54
CA ASN A 12 0.00 9.92 7.27
C ASN A 12 -1.44 9.37 7.33
N GLN A 13 -2.43 10.26 7.26
CA GLN A 13 -3.85 9.92 7.41
C GLN A 13 -4.42 9.33 6.10
N ALA A 14 -3.91 9.75 4.95
CA ALA A 14 -4.31 9.19 3.65
C ALA A 14 -3.58 7.87 3.37
N ARG A 15 -4.34 6.79 3.14
CA ARG A 15 -3.82 5.46 2.80
C ARG A 15 -4.01 5.15 1.32
N VAL A 16 -3.01 4.50 0.73
CA VAL A 16 -3.06 4.04 -0.66
C VAL A 16 -3.76 2.68 -0.73
N TYR A 17 -4.77 2.58 -1.59
CA TYR A 17 -5.40 1.30 -1.94
C TYR A 17 -5.34 1.06 -3.46
N LYS A 18 -5.29 -0.22 -3.86
CA LYS A 18 -5.06 -0.66 -5.25
C LYS A 18 -5.88 -1.90 -5.58
N GLY A 19 -5.95 -2.23 -6.88
CA GLY A 19 -6.49 -3.50 -7.38
C GLY A 19 -7.88 -3.42 -8.01
N GLY A 20 -8.46 -2.22 -8.13
CA GLY A 20 -9.82 -2.05 -8.63
C GLY A 20 -10.88 -2.70 -7.72
N SER A 21 -12.13 -2.34 -7.93
CA SER A 21 -13.28 -2.94 -7.29
C SER A 21 -14.36 -3.21 -8.32
N TRP A 22 -15.43 -3.91 -7.95
CA TRP A 22 -16.56 -4.18 -8.83
C TRP A 22 -17.26 -2.90 -9.34
N LYS A 23 -17.10 -1.78 -8.63
CA LYS A 23 -17.68 -0.48 -8.98
C LYS A 23 -16.75 0.38 -9.86
N ASP A 24 -15.51 -0.05 -10.05
CA ASP A 24 -14.48 0.75 -10.71
C ASP A 24 -14.44 0.59 -12.23
N ARG A 25 -14.08 1.67 -12.91
CA ARG A 25 -13.82 1.69 -14.35
C ARG A 25 -12.43 1.12 -14.67
N ALA A 26 -12.26 0.68 -15.93
CA ALA A 26 -11.04 0.05 -16.46
C ALA A 26 -9.72 0.79 -16.12
N TYR A 27 -9.76 2.12 -16.06
CA TYR A 27 -8.61 2.95 -15.71
C TYR A 27 -7.96 2.59 -14.36
N PHE A 28 -8.77 2.17 -13.38
CA PHE A 28 -8.28 1.84 -12.03
C PHE A 28 -7.75 0.40 -11.88
N LEU A 29 -7.83 -0.41 -12.94
CA LEU A 29 -7.24 -1.75 -12.97
C LEU A 29 -5.77 -1.74 -13.41
N SER A 30 -5.26 -0.60 -13.89
CA SER A 30 -3.83 -0.46 -14.20
C SER A 30 -2.98 -0.48 -12.93
N PRO A 31 -1.90 -1.27 -12.87
CA PRO A 31 -1.07 -1.42 -11.66
C PRO A 31 -0.34 -0.13 -11.25
N GLY A 32 -0.19 0.82 -12.18
CA GLY A 32 0.43 2.13 -11.93
C GLY A 32 -0.50 3.15 -11.28
N THR A 33 -1.82 2.96 -11.40
CA THR A 33 -2.79 3.91 -10.85
C THR A 33 -2.87 3.77 -9.33
N ARG A 34 -2.73 4.90 -8.62
CA ARG A 34 -2.82 4.96 -7.16
C ARG A 34 -4.03 5.79 -6.75
N ARG A 35 -4.77 5.32 -5.76
CA ARG A 35 -5.88 6.04 -5.14
C ARG A 35 -5.66 6.14 -3.65
N PHE A 36 -6.30 7.15 -3.06
CA PHE A 36 -6.13 7.50 -1.67
C PHE A 36 -7.49 7.58 -1.00
N LEU A 37 -7.57 7.10 0.23
CA LEU A 37 -8.72 7.28 1.11
C LEU A 37 -8.19 7.59 2.51
N ASP A 38 -8.94 8.38 3.27
CA ASP A 38 -8.63 8.60 4.68
C ASP A 38 -8.72 7.28 5.47
N GLU A 39 -7.82 7.07 6.43
CA GLU A 39 -7.74 5.83 7.22
C GLU A 39 -8.96 5.57 8.11
N GLU A 40 -9.73 6.60 8.46
CA GLU A 40 -10.96 6.45 9.25
C GLU A 40 -12.19 6.10 8.40
N LEU A 41 -12.09 6.20 7.08
CA LEU A 41 -13.20 5.94 6.17
C LEU A 41 -13.23 4.49 5.69
N ALA A 42 -14.43 3.90 5.71
CA ALA A 42 -14.70 2.58 5.18
C ALA A 42 -15.69 2.65 4.00
N THR A 43 -15.50 1.77 3.02
CA THR A 43 -16.41 1.62 1.88
C THR A 43 -16.69 0.14 1.64
N ASP A 44 -17.87 -0.17 1.11
CA ASP A 44 -18.32 -1.53 0.77
C ASP A 44 -17.46 -2.25 -0.28
N TYR A 45 -16.78 -1.50 -1.15
CA TYR A 45 -16.00 -2.04 -2.27
C TYR A 45 -14.48 -2.10 -2.01
N ILE A 46 -14.01 -1.72 -0.81
CA ILE A 46 -12.60 -1.79 -0.40
C ILE A 46 -12.45 -2.83 0.71
N GLY A 47 -11.45 -3.70 0.55
CA GLY A 47 -11.10 -4.72 1.53
C GLY A 47 -9.58 -4.83 1.75
N PHE A 48 -9.15 -5.86 2.48
CA PHE A 48 -7.74 -6.08 2.82
C PHE A 48 -7.17 -7.33 2.16
N ARG A 49 -5.84 -7.35 1.97
CA ARG A 49 -5.08 -8.56 1.63
C ARG A 49 -3.90 -8.69 2.59
N CYS A 50 -3.74 -9.89 3.13
CA CYS A 50 -2.63 -10.17 4.03
C CYS A 50 -1.32 -10.28 3.25
N ALA A 51 -0.28 -9.62 3.74
CA ALA A 51 1.09 -9.76 3.26
C ALA A 51 1.96 -10.26 4.42
N MET A 52 2.86 -11.19 4.14
CA MET A 52 3.76 -11.77 5.12
C MET A 52 5.19 -11.70 4.60
N THR A 53 6.14 -11.48 5.51
CA THR A 53 7.56 -11.68 5.21
C THR A 53 7.84 -13.18 5.11
N ARG A 54 8.66 -13.58 4.15
CA ARG A 54 9.13 -14.96 4.07
C ARG A 54 9.97 -15.27 5.30
N VAL A 55 9.62 -16.32 6.03
CA VAL A 55 10.40 -16.83 7.17
C VAL A 55 11.32 -17.97 6.67
N GLY A 56 12.60 -17.93 7.03
CA GLY A 56 13.60 -18.95 6.68
C GLY A 56 14.72 -18.47 5.75
N ALA A 57 15.79 -19.25 5.65
CA ALA A 57 16.93 -18.95 4.78
C ALA A 57 16.51 -18.92 3.30
N PRO A 58 17.13 -18.07 2.45
CA PRO A 58 16.90 -18.09 1.01
C PRO A 58 17.18 -19.50 0.47
N VAL A 59 16.21 -20.10 -0.20
CA VAL A 59 16.43 -21.38 -0.90
C VAL A 59 17.35 -21.09 -2.08
N ASN A 60 18.59 -21.54 -1.96
CA ASN A 60 19.66 -21.57 -2.97
C ASN A 60 20.60 -20.36 -3.05
N TYR A 61 21.61 -20.35 -2.17
CA TYR A 61 22.99 -20.07 -2.58
C TYR A 61 23.96 -21.08 -1.94
N GLY A 62 24.02 -22.29 -2.52
CA GLY A 62 25.33 -22.91 -2.80
C GLY A 62 26.11 -23.67 -1.73
N THR A 63 25.59 -24.05 -0.56
CA THR A 63 26.31 -25.03 0.28
C THR A 63 25.84 -26.45 -0.02
N LYS A 64 26.55 -27.10 -0.95
CA LYS A 64 26.61 -28.57 -1.02
C LYS A 64 27.05 -29.06 0.35
N THR A 65 26.15 -29.67 1.11
CA THR A 65 26.51 -30.37 2.34
C THR A 65 27.42 -31.54 1.96
N LYS A 66 28.51 -31.68 2.73
CA LYS A 66 29.62 -32.62 2.53
C LYS A 66 29.16 -34.06 2.28
#